data_AF-A0A9I9DIV6-F1
#
_entry.id   AF-A0A9I9DIV6-F1
#
_cell.length_a   1.000
_cell.length_b   1.000
_cell.length_c   1.000
_cell.angle_alpha   90.00
_cell.angle_beta   90.00
_cell.angle_gamma   90.00
#
_symmetry.space_group_name_H-M   'P 1'
#
loop_
_entity.id
_entity.type
_entity.pdbx_description
1 polymer ?
#
loop_
_entity_poly.entity_id
_entity_poly.type
_entity_poly.pdbx_seq_one_letter_code
_entity_poly.pdbx_strand_id
1 'polypeptide(L)'
;SLQRSTNRVPQIYAIPDYSAIPTFLDLVKSISIYVTLLFLISSEFLFRTLQYSYFVALSMDAIFNKLRNLDAYPKINEDFYRRTFSGGLITLASSFFMLFLFFSELRMYLHAKTETQLVVDTSRGGKLHINFDLSFPSIPCSILSLDAIDISGEQHLDIRHNIIKKRIDHHGNVIEARPDGIGAPKIEKPLQRHGGRLEHNETYCGSCFGAEASDDHCCNSCEEVREAYRQKGWAITNQDLIDQCQREDFIQKVKDEEGEGCNIEGTLEVNKVAGSFHFVPGKSFHQSSFNFLGLLALQTSDYNVSHRINRLAFGDHYDGLVNPLDGVHWEYNEQNVMHQYFVKVVPTIYKNIRGRTVHSNQYSVTEHFKSVEFGSSQSIPGVFFYYDLSPVKVTYTEEHVPFLHFMTHICAIIGGIFSVAGIVDAFIYHGQRKMKKKVEIGKFG
;
A
#
# COMPACT_ATOMS: atom_id res chain seq x y z
N SER A 1 -30.07 17.71 -9.56
CA SER A 1 -30.17 16.26 -9.29
C SER A 1 -29.73 15.47 -10.51
N LEU A 2 -28.43 15.17 -10.61
CA LEU A 2 -27.88 14.29 -11.63
C LEU A 2 -26.97 13.30 -10.92
N GLN A 3 -27.52 12.11 -10.69
CA GLN A 3 -26.92 11.02 -9.93
C GLN A 3 -26.12 10.18 -10.93
N ARG A 4 -24.79 10.31 -10.94
CA ARG A 4 -23.91 9.42 -11.72
C ARG A 4 -23.07 8.60 -10.76
N SER A 5 -23.68 7.52 -10.26
CA SER A 5 -22.98 6.47 -9.51
C SER A 5 -22.16 5.65 -10.51
N THR A 6 -20.84 5.83 -10.50
CA THR A 6 -19.92 4.94 -11.21
C THR A 6 -19.54 3.78 -10.30
N ASN A 7 -20.41 2.76 -10.23
CA ASN A 7 -20.00 1.43 -9.77
C ASN A 7 -19.12 0.81 -10.85
N ARG A 8 -17.82 0.61 -10.59
CA ARG A 8 -16.98 -0.28 -11.40
C ARG A 8 -16.54 -1.49 -10.58
N VAL A 9 -17.09 -2.64 -10.95
CA VAL A 9 -16.59 -3.99 -10.67
C VAL A 9 -15.48 -4.29 -11.71
N PRO A 10 -14.42 -5.05 -11.39
CA PRO A 10 -13.23 -5.12 -12.23
C PRO A 10 -13.37 -6.10 -13.41
N GLN A 11 -12.95 -5.66 -14.60
CA GLN A 11 -12.54 -6.49 -15.74
C GLN A 11 -11.24 -5.86 -16.28
N ILE A 12 -10.07 -6.49 -16.15
CA ILE A 12 -9.49 -7.57 -16.98
C ILE A 12 -9.19 -7.11 -18.44
N TYR A 13 -7.88 -6.96 -18.72
CA TYR A 13 -7.15 -6.76 -20.01
C TYR A 13 -7.55 -5.55 -20.88
N ALA A 14 -6.70 -4.74 -21.51
CA ALA A 14 -5.25 -4.61 -21.72
C ALA A 14 -5.03 -3.19 -22.34
N ILE A 15 -3.88 -2.50 -22.25
CA ILE A 15 -2.79 -2.37 -23.25
C ILE A 15 -2.09 -1.02 -22.88
N PRO A 16 -0.75 -0.91 -22.81
CA PRO A 16 -0.07 0.38 -22.63
C PRO A 16 0.29 1.05 -23.97
N ASP A 17 0.21 2.39 -23.97
CA ASP A 17 0.52 3.29 -25.08
C ASP A 17 2.03 3.51 -25.28
N TYR A 18 2.41 3.72 -26.55
CA TYR A 18 3.76 3.85 -27.08
C TYR A 18 4.38 5.23 -26.80
N SER A 19 5.27 5.37 -25.81
CA SER A 19 6.14 6.56 -25.72
C SER A 19 7.44 6.33 -24.92
N ALA A 20 8.10 5.20 -25.15
CA ALA A 20 9.52 5.03 -24.84
C ALA A 20 10.04 3.87 -25.68
N ILE A 21 10.59 4.16 -26.86
CA ILE A 21 11.28 3.14 -27.66
C ILE A 21 12.76 3.22 -27.29
N PRO A 22 13.27 2.38 -26.37
CA PRO A 22 14.70 2.18 -26.23
C PRO A 22 15.22 1.61 -27.55
N THR A 23 16.37 2.09 -28.00
CA THR A 23 16.98 1.59 -29.23
C THR A 23 17.26 0.10 -29.11
N PHE A 24 17.18 -0.64 -30.23
CA PHE A 24 17.35 -2.09 -30.29
C PHE A 24 18.64 -2.59 -29.61
N LEU A 25 19.68 -1.75 -29.55
CA LEU A 25 20.93 -2.06 -28.84
C LEU A 25 20.82 -2.02 -27.31
N ASP A 26 19.96 -1.17 -26.74
CA ASP A 26 19.77 -1.07 -25.29
C ASP A 26 18.87 -2.19 -24.76
N LEU A 27 17.90 -2.64 -25.58
CA LEU A 27 17.10 -3.82 -25.30
C LEU A 27 17.95 -5.10 -25.29
N VAL A 28 18.86 -5.24 -26.26
CA VAL A 28 19.79 -6.39 -26.34
C VAL A 28 20.78 -6.38 -25.17
N LYS A 29 21.27 -5.21 -24.72
CA LYS A 29 22.15 -5.13 -23.55
C LYS A 29 21.42 -5.42 -22.24
N SER A 30 20.18 -4.94 -22.06
CA SER A 30 19.39 -5.20 -20.86
C SER A 30 18.95 -6.67 -20.77
N ILE A 31 18.54 -7.27 -21.91
CA ILE A 31 18.24 -8.71 -21.99
C ILE A 31 19.51 -9.54 -21.79
N SER A 32 20.65 -9.14 -22.35
CA SER A 32 21.92 -9.83 -22.11
C SER A 32 22.32 -9.78 -20.64
N ILE A 33 22.18 -8.64 -19.96
CA ILE A 33 22.48 -8.52 -18.52
C ILE A 33 21.48 -9.33 -17.68
N TYR A 34 20.18 -9.31 -17.99
CA TYR A 34 19.17 -10.12 -17.29
C TYR A 34 19.36 -11.62 -17.52
N VAL A 35 19.67 -12.04 -18.75
CA VAL A 35 19.98 -13.43 -19.09
C VAL A 35 21.30 -13.85 -18.44
N THR A 36 22.29 -12.96 -18.35
CA THR A 36 23.56 -13.24 -17.66
C THR A 36 23.37 -13.26 -16.14
N LEU A 37 22.51 -12.42 -15.55
CA LEU A 37 22.14 -12.49 -14.13
C LEU A 37 21.29 -13.73 -13.83
N LEU A 38 20.37 -14.11 -14.71
CA LEU A 38 19.62 -15.38 -14.62
C LEU A 38 20.54 -16.58 -14.82
N PHE A 39 21.57 -16.50 -15.67
CA PHE A 39 22.61 -17.52 -15.81
C PHE A 39 23.57 -17.54 -14.61
N LEU A 40 23.88 -16.41 -13.99
CA LEU A 40 24.72 -16.31 -12.80
C LEU A 40 23.97 -16.79 -11.54
N ILE A 41 22.70 -16.42 -11.38
CA ILE A 41 21.83 -16.89 -10.30
C ILE A 41 21.49 -18.37 -10.49
N SER A 42 21.20 -18.81 -11.72
CA SER A 42 21.00 -20.25 -11.98
C SER A 42 22.30 -21.03 -11.91
N SER A 43 23.48 -20.45 -12.19
CA SER A 43 24.77 -21.13 -12.01
C SER A 43 25.24 -21.16 -10.57
N GLU A 44 25.02 -20.14 -9.74
CA GLU A 44 25.24 -20.22 -8.28
C GLU A 44 24.22 -21.14 -7.60
N PHE A 45 22.96 -21.12 -8.05
CA PHE A 45 21.93 -22.06 -7.60
C PHE A 45 22.26 -23.48 -8.07
N LEU A 46 22.74 -23.67 -9.31
CA LEU A 46 23.26 -24.96 -9.81
C LEU A 46 24.52 -25.37 -9.07
N PHE A 47 25.44 -24.48 -8.70
CA PHE A 47 26.65 -24.85 -7.98
C PHE A 47 26.34 -25.22 -6.52
N ARG A 48 25.46 -24.48 -5.84
CA ARG A 48 24.99 -24.82 -4.49
C ARG A 48 24.09 -26.05 -4.47
N THR A 49 23.22 -26.23 -5.46
CA THR A 49 22.42 -27.47 -5.61
C THR A 49 23.26 -28.64 -6.09
N LEU A 50 24.30 -28.47 -6.90
CA LEU A 50 25.24 -29.53 -7.28
C LEU A 50 26.15 -29.90 -6.11
N GLN A 51 26.59 -28.96 -5.28
CA GLN A 51 27.38 -29.25 -4.09
C GLN A 51 26.54 -29.92 -2.99
N TYR A 52 25.27 -29.49 -2.81
CA TYR A 52 24.30 -30.23 -1.98
C TYR A 52 23.92 -31.57 -2.61
N SER A 53 23.77 -31.67 -3.92
CA SER A 53 23.44 -32.93 -4.61
C SER A 53 24.61 -33.90 -4.60
N TYR A 54 25.86 -33.45 -4.62
CA TYR A 54 27.05 -34.30 -4.48
C TYR A 54 27.20 -34.79 -3.04
N PHE A 55 26.90 -33.94 -2.05
CA PHE A 55 26.89 -34.32 -0.63
C PHE A 55 25.72 -35.26 -0.29
N VAL A 56 24.54 -35.01 -0.87
CA VAL A 56 23.36 -35.89 -0.77
C VAL A 56 23.59 -37.19 -1.53
N ALA A 57 24.21 -37.18 -2.72
CA ALA A 57 24.56 -38.38 -3.49
C ALA A 57 25.59 -39.25 -2.76
N LEU A 58 26.64 -38.65 -2.17
CA LEU A 58 27.60 -39.37 -1.32
C LEU A 58 26.95 -39.96 -0.06
N SER A 59 25.97 -39.26 0.53
CA SER A 59 25.18 -39.82 1.64
C SER A 59 24.19 -40.90 1.19
N MET A 60 23.63 -40.75 -0.02
CA MET A 60 22.68 -41.69 -0.61
C MET A 60 23.37 -42.98 -1.03
N ASP A 61 24.60 -42.97 -1.55
CA ASP A 61 25.35 -44.19 -1.87
C ASP A 61 25.68 -45.01 -0.60
N ALA A 62 26.00 -44.33 0.50
CA ALA A 62 26.20 -44.98 1.80
C ALA A 62 24.90 -45.56 2.36
N ILE A 63 23.77 -44.87 2.19
CA ILE A 63 22.43 -45.35 2.59
C ILE A 63 21.95 -46.47 1.67
N PHE A 64 22.17 -46.40 0.36
CA PHE A 64 21.82 -47.40 -0.65
C PHE A 64 22.59 -48.70 -0.42
N ASN A 65 23.89 -48.62 -0.12
CA ASN A 65 24.69 -49.81 0.20
C ASN A 65 24.24 -50.48 1.51
N LYS A 66 23.67 -49.72 2.45
CA LYS A 66 23.08 -50.25 3.69
C LYS A 66 21.67 -50.82 3.48
N LEU A 67 20.85 -50.20 2.61
CA LEU A 67 19.52 -50.69 2.20
C LEU A 67 19.61 -51.91 1.27
N ARG A 68 20.68 -52.06 0.51
CA ARG A 68 20.95 -53.24 -0.34
C ARG A 68 21.19 -54.52 0.48
N ASN A 69 21.54 -54.38 1.76
CA ASN A 69 21.58 -55.50 2.72
C ASN A 69 20.20 -55.79 3.36
N LEU A 70 19.21 -54.94 3.12
CA LEU A 70 17.80 -55.10 3.51
C LEU A 70 16.93 -55.47 2.29
N ASP A 71 17.52 -56.08 1.26
CA ASP A 71 16.80 -56.63 0.12
C ASP A 71 16.17 -57.98 0.53
N ALA A 72 14.93 -57.93 1.02
CA ALA A 72 14.17 -59.08 1.51
C ALA A 72 13.52 -59.92 0.40
N TYR A 73 13.77 -59.61 -0.88
CA TYR A 73 13.18 -60.29 -2.02
C TYR A 73 14.20 -61.12 -2.80
N PRO A 74 13.88 -62.38 -3.16
CA PRO A 74 14.75 -63.19 -4.01
C PRO A 74 14.89 -62.54 -5.39
N LYS A 75 16.14 -62.41 -5.87
CA LYS A 75 16.44 -61.87 -7.19
C LYS A 75 15.80 -62.76 -8.26
N ILE A 76 14.87 -62.19 -9.01
CA ILE A 76 14.12 -62.88 -10.07
C ILE A 76 15.08 -63.07 -11.26
N ASN A 77 15.14 -64.29 -11.82
CA ASN A 77 16.03 -64.60 -12.95
C ASN A 77 15.76 -63.68 -14.16
N GLU A 78 16.83 -63.18 -14.78
CA GLU A 78 16.81 -62.29 -15.95
C GLU A 78 16.04 -62.87 -17.15
N ASP A 79 15.84 -64.19 -17.20
CA ASP A 79 15.16 -64.92 -18.28
C ASP A 79 13.65 -64.61 -18.40
N PHE A 80 13.06 -63.98 -17.39
CA PHE A 80 11.66 -63.53 -17.43
C PHE A 80 11.48 -62.10 -17.98
N TYR A 81 12.57 -61.37 -18.25
CA TYR A 81 12.54 -60.01 -18.80
C TYR A 81 12.61 -60.01 -20.33
N ARG A 82 11.46 -59.92 -21.00
CA ARG A 82 11.44 -59.59 -22.44
C ARG A 82 11.65 -58.08 -22.64
N ARG A 83 12.87 -57.69 -23.00
CA ARG A 83 13.20 -56.30 -23.36
C ARG A 83 12.50 -55.91 -24.67
N THR A 84 11.55 -54.99 -24.60
CA THR A 84 10.88 -54.40 -25.77
C THR A 84 11.34 -52.96 -25.97
N PHE A 85 11.49 -52.53 -27.23
CA PHE A 85 11.87 -51.15 -27.55
C PHE A 85 10.81 -50.14 -27.06
N SER A 86 9.53 -50.53 -27.12
CA SER A 86 8.42 -49.73 -26.58
C SER A 86 8.48 -49.58 -25.06
N GLY A 87 8.82 -50.65 -24.32
CA GLY A 87 8.98 -50.59 -22.87
C GLY A 87 10.12 -49.68 -22.43
N GLY A 88 11.23 -49.65 -23.18
CA GLY A 88 12.33 -48.72 -22.95
C GLY A 88 11.92 -47.24 -23.10
N LEU A 89 11.18 -46.92 -24.16
CA LEU A 89 10.66 -45.56 -24.38
C LEU A 89 9.67 -45.13 -23.29
N ILE A 90 8.75 -46.02 -22.89
CA ILE A 90 7.79 -45.77 -21.82
C ILE A 90 8.52 -45.53 -20.49
N THR A 91 9.59 -46.28 -20.20
CA THR A 91 10.38 -46.12 -18.98
C THR A 91 11.09 -44.78 -18.95
N LEU A 92 11.70 -44.34 -20.07
CA LEU A 92 12.33 -43.03 -20.17
C LEU A 92 11.32 -41.89 -19.98
N ALA A 93 10.17 -41.98 -20.64
CA ALA A 93 9.10 -40.99 -20.48
C ALA A 93 8.57 -40.96 -19.04
N SER A 94 8.34 -42.13 -18.44
CA SER A 94 7.86 -42.26 -17.05
C SER A 94 8.86 -41.69 -16.05
N SER A 95 10.16 -41.94 -16.25
CA SER A 95 11.22 -41.37 -15.42
C SER A 95 11.29 -39.85 -15.52
N PHE A 96 11.11 -39.29 -16.73
CA PHE A 96 11.05 -37.84 -16.94
C PHE A 96 9.88 -37.21 -16.19
N PHE A 97 8.67 -37.76 -16.34
CA PHE A 97 7.49 -37.26 -15.64
C PHE A 97 7.61 -37.41 -14.12
N MET A 98 8.22 -38.50 -13.64
CA MET A 98 8.44 -38.71 -12.21
C MET A 98 9.38 -37.66 -11.62
N LEU A 99 10.49 -37.37 -12.29
CA LEU A 99 11.40 -36.30 -11.89
C LEU A 99 10.73 -34.93 -11.92
N PHE A 100 9.99 -34.63 -13.00
CA PHE A 100 9.29 -33.35 -13.14
C PHE A 100 8.27 -33.12 -12.00
N LEU A 101 7.40 -34.11 -11.74
CA LEU A 101 6.41 -34.01 -10.66
C LEU A 101 7.07 -33.97 -9.28
N PHE A 102 8.15 -34.71 -9.06
CA PHE A 102 8.92 -34.64 -7.83
C PHE A 102 9.49 -33.24 -7.58
N PHE A 103 10.13 -32.62 -8.58
CA PHE A 103 10.65 -31.26 -8.44
C PHE A 103 9.54 -30.24 -8.23
N SER A 104 8.38 -30.42 -8.87
CA SER A 104 7.21 -29.58 -8.64
C SER A 104 6.71 -29.68 -7.19
N GLU A 105 6.56 -30.90 -6.66
CA GLU A 105 6.17 -31.11 -5.26
C GLU A 105 7.22 -30.60 -4.28
N LEU A 106 8.51 -30.81 -4.56
CA LEU A 106 9.60 -30.30 -3.73
C LEU A 106 9.56 -28.77 -3.68
N ARG A 107 9.30 -28.10 -4.81
CA ARG A 107 9.14 -26.65 -4.85
C ARG A 107 7.93 -26.20 -4.02
N MET A 108 6.79 -26.88 -4.12
CA MET A 108 5.60 -26.55 -3.33
C MET A 108 5.81 -26.80 -1.83
N TYR A 109 6.54 -27.83 -1.46
CA TYR A 109 6.89 -28.12 -0.07
C TYR A 109 7.83 -27.06 0.53
N LEU A 110 8.77 -26.55 -0.27
CA LEU A 110 9.73 -25.52 0.15
C LEU A 110 9.13 -24.11 0.24
N HIS A 111 8.03 -23.83 -0.47
CA HIS A 111 7.35 -22.55 -0.41
C HIS A 111 6.16 -22.59 0.56
N ALA A 112 6.05 -21.58 1.42
CA ALA A 112 4.89 -21.43 2.29
C ALA A 112 3.63 -21.13 1.46
N LYS A 113 2.49 -21.65 1.92
CA LYS A 113 1.18 -21.38 1.34
C LYS A 113 0.40 -20.45 2.27
N THR A 114 -0.25 -19.44 1.69
CA THR A 114 -1.12 -18.52 2.44
C THR A 114 -2.56 -19.02 2.39
N GLU A 115 -3.17 -19.24 3.55
CA GLU A 115 -4.61 -19.51 3.68
C GLU A 115 -5.35 -18.23 4.08
N THR A 116 -6.54 -18.04 3.51
CA THR A 116 -7.37 -16.85 3.76
C THR A 116 -8.66 -17.27 4.47
N GLN A 117 -8.95 -16.64 5.61
CA GLN A 117 -10.16 -16.87 6.38
C GLN A 117 -10.92 -15.56 6.59
N LEU A 118 -12.25 -15.60 6.43
CA LEU A 118 -13.14 -14.47 6.69
C LEU A 118 -13.85 -14.70 8.01
N VAL A 119 -13.72 -13.75 8.94
CA VAL A 119 -14.28 -13.83 10.29
C VAL A 119 -14.97 -12.50 10.61
N VAL A 120 -16.02 -12.52 11.42
CA VAL A 120 -16.65 -11.29 11.92
C VAL A 120 -15.69 -10.55 12.85
N ASP A 121 -15.53 -9.24 12.69
CA ASP A 121 -14.74 -8.45 13.62
C ASP A 121 -15.56 -8.19 14.90
N THR A 122 -15.21 -8.89 15.98
CA THR A 122 -15.79 -8.68 17.30
C THR A 122 -15.02 -7.66 18.14
N SER A 123 -13.89 -7.13 17.63
CA SER A 123 -13.10 -6.14 18.35
C SER A 123 -13.86 -4.81 18.43
N ARG A 124 -14.06 -4.33 19.66
CA ARG A 124 -14.71 -3.04 19.94
C ARG A 124 -13.67 -2.08 20.51
N GLY A 125 -13.70 -0.84 20.02
CA GLY A 125 -12.77 0.21 20.44
C GLY A 125 -11.36 0.05 19.85
N GLY A 126 -10.49 0.98 20.22
CA GLY A 126 -9.11 1.09 19.71
C GLY A 126 -8.90 2.32 18.82
N LYS A 127 -7.64 2.49 18.40
CA LYS A 127 -7.20 3.58 17.53
C LYS A 127 -6.82 3.03 16.17
N LEU A 128 -7.15 3.78 15.12
CA LEU A 128 -6.81 3.52 13.73
C LEU A 128 -5.74 4.53 13.31
N HIS A 129 -4.64 4.02 12.78
CA HIS A 129 -3.54 4.85 12.29
C HIS A 129 -3.72 4.99 10.78
N ILE A 130 -3.82 6.22 10.30
CA ILE A 130 -3.95 6.55 8.88
C ILE A 130 -2.63 7.20 8.45
N ASN A 131 -1.89 6.50 7.61
CA ASN A 131 -0.64 6.97 7.05
C ASN A 131 -0.91 7.54 5.67
N PHE A 132 -0.53 8.79 5.44
CA PHE A 132 -0.81 9.48 4.20
C PHE A 132 0.41 10.28 3.72
N ASP A 133 0.53 10.37 2.40
CA ASP A 133 1.50 11.19 1.67
C ASP A 133 0.78 11.68 0.41
N LEU A 134 0.44 12.97 0.40
CA LEU A 134 -0.30 13.63 -0.67
C LEU A 134 0.44 14.88 -1.14
N SER A 135 0.43 15.16 -2.44
CA SER A 135 0.99 16.36 -3.04
C SER A 135 -0.10 17.19 -3.71
N PHE A 136 -0.12 18.48 -3.43
CA PHE A 136 -1.01 19.49 -3.99
C PHE A 136 -0.18 20.50 -4.78
N PRO A 137 -0.08 20.41 -6.12
CA PRO A 137 0.83 21.25 -6.91
C PRO A 137 0.48 22.74 -6.95
N SER A 138 -0.79 23.08 -6.66
CA SER A 138 -1.33 24.44 -6.81
C SER A 138 -1.84 25.04 -5.49
N ILE A 139 -1.55 24.40 -4.35
CA ILE A 139 -1.97 24.85 -3.02
C ILE A 139 -0.73 25.06 -2.14
N PRO A 140 -0.48 26.31 -1.68
CA PRO A 140 0.60 26.60 -0.73
C PRO A 140 0.49 25.85 0.60
N CYS A 141 1.63 25.47 1.19
CA CYS A 141 1.65 24.76 2.47
C CYS A 141 1.11 25.61 3.63
N SER A 142 1.29 26.94 3.58
CA SER A 142 0.85 27.85 4.63
C SER A 142 -0.67 27.94 4.77
N ILE A 143 -1.44 27.56 3.74
CA ILE A 143 -2.91 27.59 3.75
C ILE A 143 -3.56 26.22 3.79
N LEU A 144 -2.83 25.14 3.50
CA LEU A 144 -3.37 23.78 3.53
C LEU A 144 -3.58 23.32 4.97
N SER A 145 -4.83 23.04 5.35
CA SER A 145 -5.17 22.43 6.64
C SER A 145 -5.61 20.97 6.47
N LEU A 146 -5.38 20.17 7.52
CA LEU A 146 -5.91 18.81 7.65
C LEU A 146 -6.85 18.76 8.84
N ASP A 147 -8.08 18.35 8.59
CA ASP A 147 -9.10 18.17 9.62
C ASP A 147 -9.60 16.74 9.64
N ALA A 148 -9.97 16.24 10.82
CA ALA A 148 -10.63 14.96 11.00
C ALA A 148 -11.88 15.10 11.88
N ILE A 149 -12.94 14.40 11.51
CA ILE A 149 -14.23 14.37 12.20
C ILE A 149 -14.70 12.93 12.27
N ASP A 150 -15.06 12.44 13.45
CA ASP A 150 -15.66 11.11 13.62
C ASP A 150 -17.18 11.18 13.83
N ILE A 151 -17.85 10.01 13.74
CA ILE A 151 -19.30 9.92 13.99
C ILE A 151 -19.70 10.24 15.44
N SER A 152 -18.76 10.25 16.39
CA SER A 152 -19.00 10.63 17.77
C SER A 152 -19.03 12.16 17.94
N GLY A 153 -18.72 12.91 16.89
CA GLY A 153 -18.64 14.36 16.91
C GLY A 153 -17.32 14.87 17.47
N GLU A 154 -16.32 14.00 17.67
CA GLU A 154 -14.97 14.42 18.01
C GLU A 154 -14.34 15.06 16.77
N GLN A 155 -13.89 16.31 16.92
CA GLN A 155 -13.31 17.10 15.85
C GLN A 155 -11.86 17.41 16.20
N HIS A 156 -10.96 17.05 15.29
CA HIS A 156 -9.55 17.42 15.32
C HIS A 156 -9.30 18.36 14.15
N LEU A 157 -9.26 19.66 14.43
CA LEU A 157 -9.08 20.70 13.42
C LEU A 157 -7.61 21.13 13.34
N ASP A 158 -7.11 21.37 12.12
CA ASP A 158 -5.73 21.76 11.80
C ASP A 158 -4.69 20.90 12.54
N ILE A 159 -4.73 19.60 12.28
CA ILE A 159 -3.85 18.63 12.92
C ILE A 159 -2.42 18.87 12.42
N ARG A 160 -1.50 19.14 13.35
CA ARG A 160 -0.07 19.38 13.06
C ARG A 160 0.88 18.33 13.65
N HIS A 161 0.41 17.55 14.62
CA HIS A 161 1.23 16.52 15.26
C HIS A 161 1.52 15.38 14.28
N ASN A 162 2.79 14.94 14.21
CA ASN A 162 3.25 13.87 13.30
C ASN A 162 2.97 14.13 11.81
N ILE A 163 2.93 15.41 11.41
CA ILE A 163 2.70 15.84 10.04
C ILE A 163 3.84 16.74 9.61
N ILE A 164 4.33 16.52 8.40
CA ILE A 164 5.41 17.26 7.78
C ILE A 164 4.88 17.84 6.48
N LYS A 165 4.98 19.17 6.33
CA LYS A 165 4.63 19.89 5.11
C LYS A 165 5.92 20.29 4.39
N LYS A 166 6.05 19.88 3.13
CA LYS A 166 7.19 20.18 2.27
C LYS A 166 6.70 21.07 1.14
N ARG A 167 7.32 22.24 0.99
CA ARG A 167 7.06 23.13 -0.15
C ARG A 167 7.60 22.46 -1.40
N ILE A 168 6.77 22.38 -2.44
CA ILE A 168 7.14 21.78 -3.72
C ILE A 168 7.04 22.81 -4.84
N ASP A 169 7.93 22.70 -5.83
CA ASP A 169 7.82 23.48 -7.06
C ASP A 169 6.67 22.95 -7.95
N HIS A 170 6.37 23.69 -9.02
CA HIS A 170 5.41 23.26 -10.04
C HIS A 170 5.72 21.89 -10.69
N HIS A 171 6.96 21.41 -10.60
CA HIS A 171 7.41 20.12 -11.16
C HIS A 171 7.37 18.98 -10.14
N GLY A 172 6.99 19.27 -8.88
CA GLY A 172 6.92 18.31 -7.78
C GLY A 172 8.25 18.07 -7.04
N ASN A 173 9.28 18.89 -7.26
CA ASN A 173 10.53 18.83 -6.50
C ASN A 173 10.41 19.59 -5.18
N VAL A 174 11.01 19.04 -4.12
CA VAL A 174 11.00 19.67 -2.79
C VAL A 174 11.95 20.86 -2.76
N ILE A 175 11.42 22.04 -2.43
CA ILE A 175 12.18 23.28 -2.24
C ILE A 175 12.68 23.36 -0.79
N GLU A 176 11.79 23.12 0.17
CA GLU A 176 12.07 23.24 1.61
C GLU A 176 11.16 22.30 2.41
N ALA A 177 11.74 21.54 3.34
CA ALA A 177 11.00 20.73 4.31
C ALA A 177 10.99 21.44 5.66
N ARG A 178 9.86 22.00 6.07
CA ARG A 178 9.70 22.58 7.42
C ARG A 178 8.84 21.63 8.26
N PRO A 179 9.31 21.16 9.44
CA PRO A 179 8.38 20.66 10.43
C PRO A 179 7.49 21.82 10.87
N ASP A 180 6.16 21.60 10.91
CA ASP A 180 5.19 22.59 11.39
C ASP A 180 5.36 22.76 12.91
N GLY A 181 6.35 23.56 13.30
CA GLY A 181 6.69 23.79 14.69
C GLY A 181 8.06 24.42 14.85
N ILE A 182 8.07 25.60 15.48
CA ILE A 182 9.23 26.31 16.04
C ILE A 182 10.02 27.16 15.05
N GLY A 183 9.76 28.47 15.08
CA GLY A 183 10.74 29.49 14.67
C GLY A 183 10.15 30.69 13.94
N ALA A 184 9.29 31.47 14.58
CA ALA A 184 9.14 32.86 14.15
C ALA A 184 10.51 33.56 14.28
N PRO A 185 10.92 34.42 13.33
CA PRO A 185 12.18 35.16 13.43
C PRO A 185 12.23 35.94 14.75
N LYS A 186 13.31 35.76 15.52
CA LYS A 186 13.50 36.45 16.80
C LYS A 186 13.78 37.94 16.54
N ILE A 187 12.87 38.80 16.97
CA ILE A 187 13.08 40.25 16.98
C ILE A 187 13.73 40.65 18.31
N GLU A 188 14.70 41.57 18.26
CA GLU A 188 15.28 42.17 19.45
C GLU A 188 14.26 43.13 20.09
N LYS A 189 13.75 42.74 21.27
CA LYS A 189 12.86 43.51 22.17
C LYS A 189 11.37 43.66 21.74
N PRO A 190 10.60 42.57 21.65
CA PRO A 190 9.16 42.61 21.38
C PRO A 190 8.35 43.35 22.45
N LEU A 191 7.17 43.88 22.07
CA LEU A 191 6.25 44.58 22.97
C LEU A 191 5.58 43.58 23.93
N GLN A 192 5.56 43.87 25.23
CA GLN A 192 4.95 43.02 26.24
C GLN A 192 3.51 43.43 26.57
N ARG A 193 2.71 42.48 27.09
CA ARG A 193 1.31 42.67 27.50
C ARG A 193 1.09 43.86 28.46
N HIS A 194 2.02 44.11 29.38
CA HIS A 194 1.91 45.19 30.37
C HIS A 194 2.35 46.58 29.87
N GLY A 195 2.76 46.70 28.60
CA GLY A 195 3.35 47.91 28.04
C GLY A 195 4.83 48.02 28.40
N GLY A 196 5.69 47.94 27.38
CA GLY A 196 7.15 47.90 27.54
C GLY A 196 7.79 47.03 26.46
N ARG A 197 9.09 47.17 26.24
CA ARG A 197 9.87 46.32 25.31
C ARG A 197 10.67 45.31 26.12
N LEU A 198 10.76 44.06 25.66
CA LEU A 198 11.48 42.97 26.34
C LEU A 198 12.89 43.39 26.79
N GLU A 199 13.16 43.30 28.09
CA GLU A 199 14.49 43.51 28.65
C GLU A 199 15.31 42.20 28.70
N HIS A 200 16.62 42.28 28.95
CA HIS A 200 17.58 41.18 28.74
C HIS A 200 17.40 39.93 29.63
N ASN A 201 16.37 39.86 30.48
CA ASN A 201 16.11 38.71 31.37
C ASN A 201 14.61 38.38 31.53
N GLU A 202 13.73 38.95 30.70
CA GLU A 202 12.29 38.72 30.78
C GLU A 202 11.82 37.67 29.77
N THR A 203 10.88 36.82 30.17
CA THR A 203 10.20 35.90 29.26
C THR A 203 9.15 36.67 28.47
N TYR A 204 9.20 36.57 27.15
CA TYR A 204 8.23 37.22 26.29
C TYR A 204 6.81 36.70 26.57
N CYS A 205 5.91 37.63 26.88
CA CYS A 205 4.48 37.40 27.05
C CYS A 205 3.71 38.43 26.20
N GLY A 206 3.18 37.98 25.07
CA GLY A 206 2.34 38.79 24.20
C GLY A 206 0.89 38.89 24.69
N SER A 207 0.20 39.95 24.25
CA SER A 207 -1.22 40.19 24.55
C SER A 207 -2.12 39.34 23.67
N CYS A 208 -3.21 38.79 24.21
CA CYS A 208 -4.25 38.13 23.42
C CYS A 208 -5.37 39.11 23.01
N PHE A 209 -5.12 40.43 23.10
CA PHE A 209 -6.05 41.50 22.70
C PHE A 209 -7.44 41.38 23.34
N GLY A 210 -7.50 40.95 24.61
CA GLY A 210 -8.74 40.81 25.37
C GLY A 210 -9.38 39.43 25.28
N ALA A 211 -8.79 38.49 24.52
CA ALA A 211 -9.26 37.12 24.42
C ALA A 211 -8.60 36.15 25.43
N GLU A 212 -7.89 36.67 26.43
CA GLU A 212 -7.20 35.84 27.42
C GLU A 212 -8.18 34.91 28.20
N ALA A 213 -7.74 33.66 28.43
CA ALA A 213 -8.48 32.69 29.23
C ALA A 213 -8.35 32.95 30.75
N SER A 214 -7.20 33.47 31.17
CA SER A 214 -6.86 33.83 32.54
C SER A 214 -5.89 35.01 32.57
N ASP A 215 -5.71 35.63 33.75
CA ASP A 215 -4.80 36.76 33.90
C ASP A 215 -3.33 36.42 33.64
N ASP A 216 -2.95 35.14 33.67
CA ASP A 216 -1.58 34.66 33.37
C ASP A 216 -1.43 34.08 31.95
N HIS A 217 -2.49 34.06 31.14
CA HIS A 217 -2.41 33.54 29.77
C HIS A 217 -1.75 34.55 28.82
N CYS A 218 -0.75 34.10 28.07
CA CYS A 218 0.01 34.91 27.12
C CYS A 218 -0.16 34.33 25.71
N CYS A 219 -0.32 35.20 24.71
CA CYS A 219 -0.33 34.81 23.30
C CYS A 219 0.94 35.30 22.61
N ASN A 220 1.85 34.39 22.35
CA ASN A 220 3.16 34.69 21.81
C ASN A 220 3.23 34.56 20.28
N SER A 221 2.35 33.76 19.68
CA SER A 221 2.20 33.61 18.24
C SER A 221 0.88 34.14 17.71
N CYS A 222 0.82 34.46 16.41
CA CYS A 222 -0.44 34.82 15.75
C CYS A 222 -1.46 33.69 15.84
N GLU A 223 -0.99 32.44 15.86
CA GLU A 223 -1.83 31.27 16.06
C GLU A 223 -2.45 31.24 17.45
N GLU A 224 -1.68 31.52 18.49
CA GLU A 224 -2.21 31.58 19.87
C GLU A 224 -3.26 32.68 20.01
N VAL A 225 -3.05 33.85 19.39
CA VAL A 225 -4.08 34.92 19.38
C VAL A 225 -5.34 34.45 18.65
N ARG A 226 -5.20 33.80 17.48
CA ARG A 226 -6.31 33.21 16.73
C ARG A 226 -7.08 32.18 17.55
N GLU A 227 -6.36 31.33 18.27
CA GLU A 227 -6.94 30.30 19.12
C GLU A 227 -7.72 30.90 20.29
N ALA A 228 -7.16 31.91 20.95
CA ALA A 228 -7.83 32.61 22.04
C ALA A 228 -9.14 33.27 21.56
N TYR A 229 -9.12 33.92 20.39
CA TYR A 229 -10.32 34.49 19.76
C TYR A 229 -11.35 33.40 19.42
N ARG A 230 -10.90 32.25 18.91
CA ARG A 230 -11.75 31.09 18.60
C ARG A 230 -12.46 30.56 19.83
N GLN A 231 -11.76 30.42 20.96
CA GLN A 231 -12.36 29.98 22.22
C GLN A 231 -13.43 30.94 22.74
N LYS A 232 -13.32 32.24 22.43
CA LYS A 232 -14.32 33.28 22.77
C LYS A 232 -15.42 33.44 21.71
N GLY A 233 -15.33 32.75 20.57
CA GLY A 233 -16.24 32.91 19.44
C GLY A 233 -16.11 34.26 18.73
N TRP A 234 -14.94 34.90 18.80
CA TRP A 234 -14.66 36.18 18.14
C TRP A 234 -13.97 35.97 16.80
N ALA A 235 -14.34 36.77 15.80
CA ALA A 235 -13.64 36.81 14.52
C ALA A 235 -12.57 37.91 14.52
N ILE A 236 -11.39 37.60 13.99
CA ILE A 236 -10.35 38.61 13.74
C ILE A 236 -10.73 39.35 12.46
N THR A 237 -11.11 40.62 12.60
CA THR A 237 -11.53 41.48 11.49
C THR A 237 -10.37 42.24 10.86
N ASN A 238 -9.35 42.60 11.65
CA ASN A 238 -8.18 43.37 11.20
C ASN A 238 -6.91 42.68 11.69
N GLN A 239 -6.36 41.78 10.88
CA GLN A 239 -5.16 41.02 11.22
C GLN A 239 -3.91 41.91 11.33
N ASP A 240 -3.92 43.06 10.66
CA ASP A 240 -2.83 44.05 10.68
C ASP A 240 -2.70 44.82 12.01
N LEU A 241 -3.72 44.77 12.88
CA LEU A 241 -3.68 45.40 14.21
C LEU A 241 -3.02 44.50 15.26
N ILE A 242 -2.79 43.23 14.94
CA ILE A 242 -2.23 42.24 15.86
C ILE A 242 -0.73 42.15 15.60
N ASP A 243 0.08 42.58 16.58
CA ASP A 243 1.53 42.68 16.42
C ASP A 243 2.19 41.30 16.20
N GLN A 244 1.67 40.23 16.80
CA GLN A 244 2.15 38.87 16.54
C GLN A 244 1.87 38.42 15.11
N CYS A 245 0.73 38.81 14.54
CA CYS A 245 0.37 38.45 13.15
C CYS A 245 1.15 39.26 12.12
N GLN A 246 1.39 40.54 12.41
CA GLN A 246 2.25 41.38 11.59
C GLN A 246 3.71 40.90 11.63
N ARG A 247 4.21 40.47 12.80
CA ARG A 247 5.57 39.92 12.95
C ARG A 247 5.78 38.60 12.22
N GLU A 248 4.75 37.77 12.16
CA GLU A 248 4.83 36.46 11.51
C GLU A 248 4.70 36.52 9.99
N ASP A 249 4.41 37.71 9.43
CA ASP A 249 4.34 38.02 8.00
C ASP A 249 3.59 36.94 7.19
N PHE A 250 2.47 36.45 7.75
CA PHE A 250 1.69 35.37 7.15
C PHE A 250 1.24 35.70 5.73
N ILE A 251 0.82 36.94 5.49
CA ILE A 251 0.38 37.41 4.16
C ILE A 251 1.56 37.44 3.18
N GLN A 252 2.76 37.83 3.63
CA GLN A 252 3.94 37.83 2.78
C GLN A 252 4.39 36.39 2.48
N LYS A 253 4.35 35.48 3.45
CA LYS A 253 4.64 34.05 3.23
C LYS A 253 3.71 33.41 2.20
N VAL A 254 2.41 33.70 2.27
CA VAL A 254 1.44 33.19 1.30
C VAL A 254 1.73 33.75 -0.11
N LYS A 255 2.17 35.01 -0.21
CA LYS A 255 2.60 35.63 -1.48
C LYS A 255 3.92 35.05 -2.00
N ASP A 256 4.87 34.77 -1.13
CA ASP A 256 6.17 34.19 -1.47
C ASP A 256 6.03 32.72 -1.91
N GLU A 257 4.95 32.05 -1.48
CA GLU A 257 4.54 30.70 -1.89
C GLU A 257 3.59 30.71 -3.11
N GLU A 258 3.32 31.87 -3.75
CA GLU A 258 2.50 31.91 -4.96
C GLU A 258 3.17 31.14 -6.11
N GLY A 259 2.44 30.18 -6.68
CA GLY A 259 2.98 29.26 -7.67
C GLY A 259 3.72 28.05 -7.08
N GLU A 260 3.76 27.92 -5.77
CA GLU A 260 4.26 26.70 -5.15
C GLU A 260 3.12 25.75 -4.78
N GLY A 261 3.46 24.48 -4.62
CA GLY A 261 2.58 23.46 -4.08
C GLY A 261 3.01 23.00 -2.68
N CYS A 262 2.24 22.07 -2.14
CA CYS A 262 2.54 21.43 -0.87
C CYS A 262 2.49 19.92 -0.95
N ASN A 263 3.54 19.24 -0.48
CA ASN A 263 3.50 17.82 -0.13
C ASN A 263 3.29 17.68 1.37
N ILE A 264 2.21 17.00 1.76
CA ILE A 264 1.86 16.75 3.16
C ILE A 264 1.96 15.24 3.43
N GLU A 265 2.85 14.89 4.35
CA GLU A 265 3.06 13.50 4.78
C GLU A 265 2.88 13.41 6.30
N GLY A 266 2.30 12.30 6.78
CA GLY A 266 2.14 12.12 8.21
C GLY A 266 1.34 10.89 8.61
N THR A 267 1.18 10.74 9.92
CA THR A 267 0.35 9.71 10.54
C THR A 267 -0.72 10.34 11.40
N LEU A 268 -1.98 10.08 11.05
CA LEU A 268 -3.15 10.51 11.78
C LEU A 268 -3.67 9.37 12.66
N GLU A 269 -3.82 9.63 13.96
CA GLU A 269 -4.38 8.67 14.92
C GLU A 269 -5.84 9.03 15.24
N VAL A 270 -6.79 8.24 14.76
CA VAL A 270 -8.23 8.43 14.98
C VAL A 270 -8.85 7.28 15.77
N ASN A 271 -10.05 7.48 16.30
CA ASN A 271 -10.84 6.39 16.86
C ASN A 271 -11.17 5.36 15.77
N LYS A 272 -11.17 4.06 16.13
CA LYS A 272 -11.59 2.96 15.25
C LYS A 272 -13.13 2.94 15.10
N VAL A 273 -13.66 3.98 14.49
CA VAL A 273 -15.08 4.19 14.13
C VAL A 273 -15.14 4.82 12.73
N ALA A 274 -16.33 4.86 12.12
CA ALA A 274 -16.50 5.61 10.87
C ALA A 274 -16.21 7.10 11.09
N GLY A 275 -15.66 7.75 10.07
CA GLY A 275 -15.27 9.15 10.16
C GLY A 275 -14.87 9.73 8.82
N SER A 276 -14.32 10.93 8.85
CA SER A 276 -13.80 11.59 7.68
C SER A 276 -12.59 12.43 8.02
N PHE A 277 -11.65 12.52 7.08
CA PHE A 277 -10.58 13.50 7.13
C PHE A 277 -10.52 14.26 5.81
N HIS A 278 -10.18 15.54 5.86
CA HIS A 278 -10.21 16.40 4.68
C HIS A 278 -9.07 17.40 4.65
N PHE A 279 -8.60 17.65 3.43
CA PHE A 279 -7.60 18.66 3.10
C PHE A 279 -8.31 19.83 2.45
N VAL A 280 -8.30 20.98 3.11
CA VAL A 280 -8.97 22.20 2.63
C VAL A 280 -7.98 23.36 2.55
N PRO A 281 -8.06 24.20 1.50
CA PRO A 281 -7.33 25.46 1.45
C PRO A 281 -8.01 26.48 2.36
N GLY A 282 -7.21 27.12 3.22
CA GLY A 282 -7.66 28.05 4.25
C GLY A 282 -7.71 27.39 5.62
N LYS A 283 -7.70 28.22 6.67
CA LYS A 283 -7.85 27.72 8.04
C LYS A 283 -9.31 27.35 8.30
N SER A 284 -9.50 26.21 8.96
CA SER A 284 -10.78 25.55 9.17
C SER A 284 -11.70 26.35 10.10
N PHE A 285 -12.49 27.26 9.53
CA PHE A 285 -13.52 28.01 10.23
C PHE A 285 -14.80 27.18 10.33
N HIS A 286 -14.86 26.29 11.31
CA HIS A 286 -16.09 25.57 11.64
C HIS A 286 -16.55 25.94 13.05
N GLN A 287 -17.21 27.09 13.19
CA GLN A 287 -18.14 27.32 14.29
C GLN A 287 -19.47 27.89 13.78
N SER A 288 -20.54 27.28 14.29
CA SER A 288 -21.93 27.69 14.12
C SER A 288 -22.17 29.03 14.81
N SER A 289 -22.75 29.97 14.06
CA SER A 289 -23.19 31.32 14.46
C SER A 289 -22.12 32.41 14.25
N PHE A 290 -22.31 33.21 13.20
CA PHE A 290 -21.67 34.53 12.95
C PHE A 290 -20.20 34.56 12.52
N ASN A 291 -19.91 34.52 11.22
CA ASN A 291 -19.83 35.73 10.38
C ASN A 291 -19.20 35.41 9.01
N PHE A 292 -20.07 35.49 8.01
CA PHE A 292 -19.86 35.43 6.56
C PHE A 292 -18.73 36.33 6.00
N LEU A 293 -18.13 37.22 6.81
CA LEU A 293 -17.14 38.20 6.37
C LEU A 293 -15.67 37.74 6.50
N GLY A 294 -15.36 36.80 7.39
CA GLY A 294 -14.00 36.24 7.53
C GLY A 294 -13.64 35.24 6.43
N LEU A 295 -14.66 34.65 5.80
CA LEU A 295 -14.54 33.79 4.64
C LEU A 295 -14.24 34.64 3.39
N LEU A 296 -14.86 35.81 3.24
CA LEU A 296 -14.73 36.72 2.10
C LEU A 296 -13.33 37.33 1.90
N ALA A 297 -12.50 37.44 2.95
CA ALA A 297 -11.16 38.03 2.83
C ALA A 297 -10.09 37.05 2.30
N LEU A 298 -10.37 35.74 2.29
CA LEU A 298 -9.52 34.68 1.72
C LEU A 298 -10.20 33.92 0.56
N GLN A 299 -11.51 34.14 0.33
CA GLN A 299 -12.34 33.53 -0.73
C GLN A 299 -12.24 34.18 -2.11
N THR A 300 -11.37 35.16 -2.32
CA THR A 300 -11.21 35.78 -3.64
C THR A 300 -10.25 35.02 -4.56
N SER A 301 -9.72 33.90 -4.09
CA SER A 301 -8.76 33.08 -4.84
C SER A 301 -9.42 31.79 -5.28
N ASP A 302 -9.63 31.65 -6.57
CA ASP A 302 -10.07 30.41 -7.18
C ASP A 302 -8.96 29.35 -7.07
N TYR A 303 -9.06 28.45 -6.09
CA TYR A 303 -8.04 27.44 -5.83
C TYR A 303 -8.22 26.21 -6.71
N ASN A 304 -7.12 25.74 -7.29
CA ASN A 304 -7.09 24.48 -8.02
C ASN A 304 -6.75 23.34 -7.05
N VAL A 305 -7.69 22.42 -6.85
CA VAL A 305 -7.57 21.27 -5.93
C VAL A 305 -7.00 20.02 -6.61
N SER A 306 -6.22 20.23 -7.67
CA SER A 306 -5.44 19.15 -8.30
C SER A 306 -4.49 18.56 -7.28
N HIS A 307 -4.43 17.24 -7.21
CA HIS A 307 -3.66 16.55 -6.19
C HIS A 307 -3.19 15.18 -6.66
N ARG A 308 -2.14 14.69 -6.00
CA ARG A 308 -1.55 13.38 -6.21
C ARG A 308 -1.45 12.66 -4.87
N ILE A 309 -1.97 11.45 -4.81
CA ILE A 309 -1.86 10.58 -3.65
C ILE A 309 -0.64 9.70 -3.89
N ASN A 310 0.46 9.99 -3.19
CA ASN A 310 1.67 9.17 -3.29
C ASN A 310 1.48 7.87 -2.50
N ARG A 311 0.93 7.98 -1.29
CA ARG A 311 0.62 6.83 -0.44
C ARG A 311 -0.57 7.10 0.47
N LEU A 312 -1.48 6.15 0.58
CA LEU A 312 -2.52 6.14 1.60
C LEU A 312 -2.71 4.74 2.16
N ALA A 313 -2.41 4.54 3.44
CA ALA A 313 -2.48 3.25 4.11
C ALA A 313 -3.18 3.36 5.48
N PHE A 314 -3.90 2.30 5.84
CA PHE A 314 -4.60 2.19 7.12
C PHE A 314 -3.93 1.13 7.99
N GLY A 315 -3.09 1.54 8.93
CA GLY A 315 -2.29 0.67 9.79
C GLY A 315 -0.94 0.28 9.20
N ASP A 316 -0.38 -0.83 9.67
CA ASP A 316 0.97 -1.27 9.33
C ASP A 316 1.05 -1.94 7.96
N HIS A 317 2.23 -1.90 7.33
CA HIS A 317 2.48 -2.60 6.07
C HIS A 317 2.77 -4.10 6.29
N TYR A 318 2.33 -4.95 5.37
CA TYR A 318 2.66 -6.37 5.30
C TYR A 318 2.83 -6.83 3.84
N ASP A 319 3.50 -7.96 3.66
CA ASP A 319 3.85 -8.48 2.34
C ASP A 319 2.59 -8.84 1.53
N GLY A 320 2.49 -8.29 0.31
CA GLY A 320 1.34 -8.48 -0.57
C GLY A 320 0.18 -7.49 -0.36
N LEU A 321 0.31 -6.53 0.58
CA LEU A 321 -0.63 -5.41 0.70
C LEU A 321 -0.50 -4.47 -0.50
N VAL A 322 -1.60 -4.27 -1.23
CA VAL A 322 -1.71 -3.29 -2.32
C VAL A 322 -2.81 -2.30 -1.98
N ASN A 323 -2.47 -1.02 -1.89
CA ASN A 323 -3.43 0.05 -1.62
C ASN A 323 -3.96 0.63 -2.94
N PRO A 324 -5.29 0.76 -3.11
CA PRO A 324 -5.87 1.25 -4.37
C PRO A 324 -5.52 2.69 -4.76
N LEU A 325 -5.22 3.57 -3.80
CA LEU A 325 -4.97 5.00 -4.06
C LEU A 325 -3.48 5.35 -4.17
N ASP A 326 -2.57 4.40 -4.01
CA ASP A 326 -1.13 4.67 -4.11
C ASP A 326 -0.77 5.01 -5.56
N GLY A 327 -0.23 6.22 -5.78
CA GLY A 327 0.20 6.72 -7.09
C GLY A 327 -0.90 7.37 -7.95
N VAL A 328 -2.11 7.55 -7.44
CA VAL A 328 -3.23 8.18 -8.17
C VAL A 328 -3.04 9.71 -8.24
N HIS A 329 -3.33 10.32 -9.38
CA HIS A 329 -3.30 11.77 -9.57
C HIS A 329 -4.57 12.27 -10.25
N TRP A 330 -4.99 13.48 -9.89
CA TRP A 330 -6.14 14.16 -10.44
C TRP A 330 -5.80 15.60 -10.78
N GLU A 331 -6.17 15.99 -12.00
CA GLU A 331 -6.02 17.34 -12.51
C GLU A 331 -7.40 17.91 -12.85
N TYR A 332 -7.70 19.09 -12.32
CA TYR A 332 -8.95 19.82 -12.59
C TYR A 332 -8.68 21.05 -13.44
N ASN A 333 -9.50 21.21 -14.48
CA ASN A 333 -9.57 22.44 -15.28
C ASN A 333 -10.50 23.48 -14.63
N GLU A 334 -11.47 23.02 -13.84
CA GLU A 334 -12.36 23.88 -13.06
C GLU A 334 -11.72 24.23 -11.72
N GLN A 335 -11.91 25.48 -11.29
CA GLN A 335 -11.49 25.92 -9.97
C GLN A 335 -12.59 25.61 -8.94
N ASN A 336 -12.21 25.49 -7.66
CA ASN A 336 -13.14 25.24 -6.56
C ASN A 336 -13.91 23.91 -6.69
N VAL A 337 -13.19 22.83 -6.97
CA VAL A 337 -13.76 21.47 -6.98
C VAL A 337 -13.73 20.85 -5.58
N MET A 338 -14.80 20.16 -5.22
CA MET A 338 -14.86 19.25 -4.08
C MET A 338 -14.65 17.82 -4.57
N HIS A 339 -13.56 17.18 -4.18
CA HIS A 339 -13.30 15.77 -4.47
C HIS A 339 -13.55 14.92 -3.22
N GLN A 340 -14.30 13.83 -3.36
CA GLN A 340 -14.75 12.98 -2.26
C GLN A 340 -14.37 11.52 -2.54
N TYR A 341 -13.57 10.94 -1.65
CA TYR A 341 -13.25 9.52 -1.61
C TYR A 341 -14.08 8.84 -0.53
N PHE A 342 -14.83 7.80 -0.89
CA PHE A 342 -15.51 6.92 0.03
C PHE A 342 -14.71 5.62 0.17
N VAL A 343 -14.03 5.49 1.30
CA VAL A 343 -13.14 4.39 1.62
C VAL A 343 -13.84 3.38 2.50
N LYS A 344 -13.87 2.10 2.10
CA LYS A 344 -14.33 0.98 2.93
C LYS A 344 -13.14 0.21 3.43
N VAL A 345 -12.84 0.34 4.72
CA VAL A 345 -11.67 -0.23 5.39
C VAL A 345 -12.02 -1.61 5.95
N VAL A 346 -11.22 -2.63 5.60
CA VAL A 346 -11.38 -4.03 5.99
C VAL A 346 -10.23 -4.43 6.92
N PRO A 347 -10.50 -4.68 8.22
CA PRO A 347 -9.49 -5.15 9.16
C PRO A 347 -8.84 -6.44 8.65
N THR A 348 -7.52 -6.50 8.70
CA THR A 348 -6.73 -7.62 8.18
C THR A 348 -5.67 -8.04 9.18
N ILE A 349 -5.59 -9.34 9.47
CA ILE A 349 -4.55 -9.92 10.31
C ILE A 349 -3.67 -10.80 9.44
N TYR A 350 -2.39 -10.48 9.37
CA TYR A 350 -1.41 -11.29 8.65
C TYR A 350 -0.54 -12.05 9.66
N LYS A 351 -0.53 -13.38 9.58
CA LYS A 351 0.31 -14.26 10.39
C LYS A 351 1.38 -14.88 9.51
N ASN A 352 2.63 -14.53 9.75
CA ASN A 352 3.79 -15.06 9.03
C ASN A 352 4.17 -16.46 9.54
N ILE A 353 4.90 -17.24 8.74
CA ILE A 353 5.49 -18.55 9.12
C ILE A 353 6.30 -18.53 10.43
N ARG A 354 6.86 -17.37 10.82
CA ARG A 354 7.63 -17.21 12.07
C ARG A 354 6.76 -16.95 13.30
N GLY A 355 5.43 -16.93 13.15
CA GLY A 355 4.48 -16.62 14.22
C GLY A 355 4.31 -15.13 14.51
N ARG A 356 4.92 -14.23 13.73
CA ARG A 356 4.69 -12.78 13.84
C ARG A 356 3.30 -12.45 13.29
N THR A 357 2.49 -11.77 14.10
CA THR A 357 1.16 -11.30 13.71
C THR A 357 1.19 -9.79 13.49
N VAL A 358 0.78 -9.35 12.30
CA VAL A 358 0.66 -7.92 11.94
C VAL A 358 -0.82 -7.58 11.83
N HIS A 359 -1.24 -6.53 12.54
CA HIS A 359 -2.59 -5.98 12.45
C HIS A 359 -2.57 -4.81 11.48
N SER A 360 -3.24 -4.98 10.35
CA SER A 360 -3.29 -4.00 9.28
C SER A 360 -4.73 -3.86 8.78
N ASN A 361 -4.95 -3.00 7.79
CA ASN A 361 -6.23 -2.89 7.13
C ASN A 361 -6.02 -2.77 5.63
N GLN A 362 -6.86 -3.48 4.89
CA GLN A 362 -7.04 -3.28 3.45
C GLN A 362 -8.18 -2.30 3.24
N TYR A 363 -8.33 -1.73 2.06
CA TYR A 363 -9.49 -0.91 1.76
C TYR A 363 -9.88 -0.95 0.29
N SER A 364 -11.13 -0.63 0.02
CA SER A 364 -11.64 -0.32 -1.31
C SER A 364 -12.12 1.13 -1.35
N VAL A 365 -12.15 1.73 -2.53
CA VAL A 365 -12.49 3.15 -2.70
C VAL A 365 -13.50 3.33 -3.82
N THR A 366 -14.43 4.25 -3.59
CA THR A 366 -15.21 4.89 -4.65
C THR A 366 -15.01 6.40 -4.60
N GLU A 367 -14.99 7.05 -5.76
CA GLU A 367 -14.68 8.47 -5.88
C GLU A 367 -15.88 9.24 -6.44
N HIS A 368 -16.00 10.50 -6.03
CA HIS A 368 -17.00 11.43 -6.53
C HIS A 368 -16.41 12.83 -6.54
N PHE A 369 -16.72 13.64 -7.56
CA PHE A 369 -16.32 15.04 -7.59
C PHE A 369 -17.51 15.92 -7.95
N LYS A 370 -17.54 17.13 -7.38
CA LYS A 370 -18.58 18.12 -7.60
C LYS A 370 -17.94 19.50 -7.70
N SER A 371 -18.37 20.29 -8.68
CA SER A 371 -18.03 21.71 -8.79
C SER A 371 -18.80 22.52 -7.74
N VAL A 372 -18.13 23.39 -7.00
CA VAL A 372 -18.74 24.20 -5.94
C VAL A 372 -19.27 25.50 -6.56
N GLU A 373 -20.60 25.60 -6.75
CA GLU A 373 -21.24 26.84 -7.16
C GLU A 373 -21.29 27.85 -5.99
N PHE A 374 -20.82 29.07 -6.26
CA PHE A 374 -20.80 30.19 -5.32
C PHE A 374 -22.24 30.55 -4.90
N GLY A 375 -22.60 30.33 -3.62
CA GLY A 375 -23.93 30.63 -3.07
C GLY A 375 -24.64 29.45 -2.42
N SER A 376 -24.14 28.21 -2.58
CA SER A 376 -24.60 27.07 -1.77
C SER A 376 -23.82 27.03 -0.44
N SER A 377 -24.50 27.32 0.67
CA SER A 377 -23.93 27.52 2.01
C SER A 377 -23.32 26.27 2.68
N GLN A 378 -23.03 25.20 1.92
CA GLN A 378 -22.63 23.89 2.47
C GLN A 378 -21.49 23.17 1.72
N SER A 379 -20.92 23.73 0.65
CA SER A 379 -19.87 23.03 -0.11
C SER A 379 -18.58 23.86 -0.10
N ILE A 380 -17.54 23.35 0.55
CA ILE A 380 -16.19 23.95 0.59
C ILE A 380 -15.31 23.17 -0.40
N PRO A 381 -14.53 23.85 -1.27
CA PRO A 381 -13.60 23.16 -2.16
C PRO A 381 -12.49 22.48 -1.36
N GLY A 382 -12.07 21.29 -1.79
CA GLY A 382 -11.10 20.48 -1.03
C GLY A 382 -11.17 19.00 -1.37
N VAL A 383 -10.29 18.22 -0.75
CA VAL A 383 -10.24 16.76 -0.89
C VAL A 383 -10.71 16.12 0.41
N PHE A 384 -11.78 15.34 0.33
CA PHE A 384 -12.46 14.73 1.46
C PHE A 384 -12.36 13.20 1.38
N PHE A 385 -11.94 12.56 2.46
CA PHE A 385 -11.91 11.11 2.60
C PHE A 385 -12.91 10.69 3.68
N TYR A 386 -14.02 10.09 3.26
CA TYR A 386 -15.00 9.45 4.14
C TYR A 386 -14.64 7.98 4.29
N TYR A 387 -14.30 7.53 5.49
CA TYR A 387 -13.94 6.13 5.72
C TYR A 387 -14.92 5.43 6.64
N ASP A 388 -15.19 4.17 6.35
CA ASP A 388 -16.10 3.32 7.13
C ASP A 388 -15.50 1.92 7.29
N LEU A 389 -15.73 1.32 8.46
CA LEU A 389 -15.12 0.05 8.85
C LEU A 389 -16.06 -1.12 8.49
N SER A 390 -15.52 -2.11 7.79
CA SER A 390 -16.23 -3.35 7.48
C SER A 390 -16.46 -4.18 8.75
N PRO A 391 -17.65 -4.79 8.92
CA PRO A 391 -17.90 -5.74 10.01
C PRO A 391 -17.19 -7.09 9.80
N VAL A 392 -16.56 -7.30 8.65
CA VAL A 392 -15.81 -8.52 8.30
C VAL A 392 -14.32 -8.25 8.35
N LYS A 393 -13.58 -9.17 8.96
CA LYS A 393 -12.12 -9.19 9.08
C LYS A 393 -11.54 -10.35 8.28
N VAL A 394 -10.43 -10.08 7.61
CA VAL A 394 -9.67 -11.08 6.85
C VAL A 394 -8.47 -11.54 7.67
N THR A 395 -8.25 -12.84 7.76
CA THR A 395 -7.03 -13.41 8.37
C THR A 395 -6.26 -14.19 7.33
N TYR A 396 -5.01 -13.77 7.08
CA TYR A 396 -4.05 -14.49 6.25
C TYR A 396 -3.10 -15.27 7.16
N THR A 397 -2.99 -16.57 6.94
CA THR A 397 -2.08 -17.45 7.68
C THR A 397 -1.13 -18.13 6.72
N GLU A 398 0.17 -17.85 6.85
CA GLU A 398 1.20 -18.55 6.11
C GLU A 398 1.67 -19.79 6.86
N GLU A 399 1.50 -20.95 6.24
CA GLU A 399 1.89 -22.23 6.82
C GLU A 399 2.69 -23.07 5.82
N HIS A 400 3.58 -23.90 6.35
CA HIS A 400 4.26 -24.91 5.55
C HIS A 400 3.43 -26.18 5.50
N VAL A 401 3.47 -26.84 4.34
CA VAL A 401 2.87 -28.16 4.19
C VAL A 401 3.59 -29.15 5.12
N PRO A 402 2.88 -29.96 5.92
CA PRO A 402 3.53 -30.91 6.81
C PRO A 402 4.27 -32.00 6.01
N PHE A 403 5.39 -32.46 6.55
CA PHE A 403 6.28 -33.45 5.91
C PHE A 403 5.54 -34.73 5.48
N LEU A 404 4.60 -35.21 6.29
CA LEU A 404 3.83 -36.42 5.96
C LEU A 404 2.96 -36.22 4.72
N HIS A 405 2.41 -35.02 4.52
CA HIS A 405 1.65 -34.72 3.32
C HIS A 405 2.57 -34.81 2.09
N PHE A 406 3.75 -34.18 2.13
CA PHE A 406 4.74 -34.31 1.06
C PHE A 406 5.13 -35.77 0.77
N MET A 407 5.36 -36.60 1.79
CA MET A 407 5.67 -38.02 1.61
C MET A 407 4.53 -38.80 0.95
N THR A 408 3.27 -38.56 1.36
CA THR A 408 2.12 -39.20 0.72
C THR A 408 1.99 -38.83 -0.76
N HIS A 409 2.28 -37.58 -1.13
CA HIS A 409 2.29 -37.13 -2.53
C HIS A 409 3.39 -37.80 -3.35
N ILE A 410 4.61 -37.97 -2.80
CA ILE A 410 5.67 -38.73 -3.47
C ILE A 410 5.24 -40.18 -3.73
N CYS A 411 4.68 -40.86 -2.73
CA CYS A 411 4.20 -42.22 -2.89
C CYS A 411 3.10 -42.31 -3.96
N ALA A 412 2.20 -41.33 -4.02
CA ALA A 412 1.15 -41.25 -5.03
C ALA A 412 1.72 -41.02 -6.44
N ILE A 413 2.73 -40.17 -6.60
CA ILE A 413 3.40 -39.93 -7.88
C ILE A 413 4.07 -41.22 -8.38
N ILE A 414 4.83 -41.90 -7.51
CA ILE A 414 5.51 -43.14 -7.87
C ILE A 414 4.49 -44.22 -8.28
N GLY A 415 3.52 -44.50 -7.40
CA GLY A 415 2.49 -45.51 -7.65
C GLY A 415 1.59 -45.20 -8.86
N GLY A 416 1.22 -43.93 -9.05
CA GLY A 416 0.41 -43.47 -10.17
C GLY A 416 1.12 -43.63 -11.51
N ILE A 417 2.39 -43.22 -11.61
CA ILE A 417 3.17 -43.36 -12.85
C ILE A 417 3.40 -44.83 -13.20
N PHE A 418 3.77 -45.67 -12.23
CA PHE A 418 3.95 -47.11 -12.48
C PHE A 418 2.65 -47.78 -12.96
N SER A 419 1.51 -47.41 -12.38
CA SER A 419 0.20 -47.94 -12.79
C SER A 419 -0.17 -47.53 -14.21
N VAL A 420 0.00 -46.25 -14.55
CA VAL A 420 -0.30 -45.72 -15.89
C VAL A 420 0.65 -46.30 -16.93
N ALA A 421 1.96 -46.36 -16.64
CA ALA A 421 2.96 -46.95 -17.52
C ALA A 421 2.66 -48.43 -17.81
N GLY A 422 2.27 -49.21 -16.79
CA GLY A 422 1.87 -50.61 -16.95
C GLY A 422 0.63 -50.79 -17.83
N ILE A 423 -0.38 -49.94 -17.67
CA ILE A 423 -1.58 -49.95 -18.53
C ILE A 423 -1.19 -49.64 -19.97
N VAL A 424 -0.39 -48.59 -20.20
CA VAL A 424 0.05 -48.18 -21.53
C VAL A 424 0.89 -49.26 -22.20
N ASP A 425 1.82 -49.88 -21.48
CA ASP A 425 2.63 -50.98 -22.00
C ASP A 425 1.76 -52.19 -22.38
N ALA A 426 0.80 -52.56 -21.54
CA ALA A 426 -0.15 -53.65 -21.83
C ALA A 426 -0.97 -53.36 -23.10
N PHE A 427 -1.49 -52.13 -23.25
CA PHE A 427 -2.22 -51.71 -24.45
C PHE A 427 -1.34 -51.77 -25.71
N ILE A 428 -0.11 -51.26 -25.65
CA ILE A 428 0.82 -51.27 -26.79
C ILE A 428 1.20 -52.71 -27.15
N TYR A 429 1.51 -53.55 -26.17
CA TYR A 429 1.87 -54.95 -26.39
C TYR A 429 0.74 -55.74 -27.05
N HIS A 430 -0.49 -55.63 -26.53
CA HIS A 430 -1.65 -56.29 -27.12
C HIS A 430 -2.02 -55.71 -28.49
N GLY A 431 -1.87 -54.40 -28.69
CA GLY A 431 -2.06 -53.72 -29.97
C GLY A 431 -1.10 -54.23 -31.04
N GLN A 432 0.21 -54.22 -30.75
CA GLN A 432 1.25 -54.73 -31.66
C GLN A 432 1.03 -56.21 -32.00
N ARG A 433 0.66 -57.05 -31.03
CA ARG A 433 0.40 -58.48 -31.27
C ARG A 433 -0.84 -58.70 -32.13
N LYS A 434 -1.93 -57.95 -31.91
CA LYS A 434 -3.14 -58.01 -32.76
C LYS A 434 -2.86 -57.50 -34.17
N MET A 435 -2.05 -56.45 -34.33
CA MET A 435 -1.64 -55.94 -35.64
C MET A 435 -0.76 -56.94 -36.39
N LYS A 436 0.29 -57.49 -35.76
CA LYS A 436 1.12 -58.54 -36.38
C LYS A 436 0.28 -59.74 -36.82
N LYS A 437 -0.63 -60.21 -35.96
CA LYS A 437 -1.53 -61.32 -36.30
C LYS A 437 -2.47 -60.97 -37.46
N LYS A 438 -2.95 -59.72 -37.57
CA LYS A 438 -3.77 -59.27 -38.71
C LYS A 438 -2.96 -59.17 -40.02
N VAL A 439 -1.70 -58.76 -39.94
CA VAL A 439 -0.76 -58.71 -41.09
C VAL A 439 -0.43 -60.13 -41.58
N GLU A 440 -0.15 -61.07 -40.68
CA GLU A 440 0.14 -62.47 -41.02
C GLU A 440 -1.05 -63.20 -41.68
N ILE A 441 -2.29 -62.78 -41.40
CA ILE A 441 -3.51 -63.35 -42.01
C ILE A 441 -3.86 -62.67 -43.36
N GLY A 442 -3.04 -61.72 -43.84
CA GLY A 442 -3.24 -61.06 -45.14
C GLY A 442 -4.48 -60.17 -45.23
N LYS A 443 -5.06 -59.76 -44.08
CA LYS A 443 -6.29 -58.94 -44.00
C LYS A 443 -6.01 -57.43 -43.89
N PHE A 444 -4.88 -56.96 -44.41
CA PHE A 444 -4.65 -55.54 -44.65
C PHE A 444 -4.81 -55.27 -46.14
N GLY A 445 -6.08 -55.19 -46.54
CA GLY A 445 -6.59 -54.66 -47.80
C GLY A 445 -7.85 -53.89 -47.47
#